data_AF-A0A946QE79-F1
#
_entry.id   AF-A0A946QE79-F1
#
_cell.length_a   1.000
_cell.length_b   1.000
_cell.length_c   1.000
_cell.angle_alpha   90.00
_cell.angle_beta   90.00
_cell.angle_gamma   90.00
#
_symmetry.space_group_name_H-M   'P 1'
#
loop_
_entity.id
_entity.type
_entity.pdbx_description
1 polymer ?
#
loop_
_entity_poly.entity_id
_entity_poly.type
_entity_poly.pdbx_seq_one_letter_code
_entity_poly.pdbx_strand_id
1 'polypeptide(L)'
;EMKAAADILAAFDDWPELYDKDVLSRNKVPVACAVYYNDMFVNTRFTRETIDFVPNMQGWYTSEYEHCGLRTGGEKVFSRLIDLARGEIER
;
A
#
# COMPACT_ATOMS: atom_id res chain seq x y z
N GLU A 1 -8.76 -24.70 14.19
CA GLU A 1 -10.20 -24.72 13.86
C GLU A 1 -10.53 -24.01 12.54
N MET A 2 -9.84 -22.94 12.12
CA MET A 2 -10.18 -22.22 10.88
C MET A 2 -9.67 -22.82 9.56
N LYS A 3 -8.96 -23.96 9.58
CA LYS A 3 -8.31 -24.53 8.38
C LYS A 3 -9.28 -24.77 7.22
N ALA A 4 -10.43 -25.40 7.49
CA ALA A 4 -11.40 -25.71 6.44
C ALA A 4 -11.97 -24.45 5.77
N ALA A 5 -12.25 -23.40 6.55
CA ALA A 5 -12.72 -22.13 6.01
C ALA A 5 -11.63 -21.41 5.20
N ALA A 6 -10.38 -21.43 5.68
CA ALA A 6 -9.24 -20.87 4.97
C ALA A 6 -9.00 -21.60 3.63
N ASP A 7 -9.12 -22.93 3.62
CA ASP A 7 -8.97 -23.75 2.41
C ASP A 7 -10.06 -23.41 1.36
N ILE A 8 -11.30 -23.13 1.78
CA ILE A 8 -12.37 -22.69 0.86
C ILE A 8 -12.03 -21.34 0.23
N LEU A 9 -11.58 -20.36 1.03
CA LEU A 9 -11.20 -19.04 0.50
C LEU A 9 -9.98 -19.11 -0.41
N ALA A 10 -9.00 -19.94 -0.07
CA ALA A 10 -7.79 -20.13 -0.86
C ALA A 10 -8.04 -20.83 -2.20
N ALA A 11 -9.06 -21.70 -2.26
CA ALA A 11 -9.44 -22.41 -3.49
C ALA A 11 -10.40 -21.61 -4.38
N PHE A 12 -10.98 -20.50 -3.89
CA PHE A 12 -11.87 -19.67 -4.68
C PHE A 12 -11.09 -18.81 -5.67
N ASP A 13 -11.32 -19.01 -6.96
CA ASP A 13 -10.65 -18.36 -8.09
C ASP A 13 -11.56 -17.43 -8.91
N ASP A 14 -12.87 -17.47 -8.69
CA ASP A 14 -13.88 -16.60 -9.33
C ASP A 14 -13.89 -15.15 -8.79
N TRP A 15 -12.75 -14.62 -8.35
CA TRP A 15 -12.64 -13.21 -7.96
C TRP A 15 -12.70 -12.33 -9.22
N PRO A 16 -13.58 -11.32 -9.27
CA PRO A 16 -13.58 -10.39 -10.39
C PRO A 16 -12.30 -9.55 -10.38
N GLU A 17 -11.92 -9.02 -11.54
CA GLU A 17 -10.90 -7.99 -11.60
C GLU A 17 -11.36 -6.76 -10.81
N LEU A 18 -10.63 -6.43 -9.74
CA LEU A 18 -10.97 -5.29 -8.87
C LEU A 18 -10.53 -3.95 -9.48
N TYR A 19 -9.50 -3.96 -10.33
CA TYR A 19 -8.86 -2.76 -10.84
C TYR A 19 -8.50 -2.89 -12.32
N ASP A 20 -8.81 -1.84 -13.09
CA ASP A 20 -8.36 -1.68 -14.46
C ASP A 20 -6.91 -1.13 -14.48
N LYS A 21 -5.96 -1.98 -14.87
CA LYS A 21 -4.53 -1.65 -14.93
C LYS A 21 -4.22 -0.58 -15.97
N ASP A 22 -4.94 -0.54 -17.08
CA ASP A 22 -4.75 0.47 -18.13
C ASP A 22 -5.17 1.84 -17.61
N VAL A 23 -6.24 1.91 -16.82
CA VAL A 23 -6.64 3.15 -16.13
C VAL A 23 -5.58 3.58 -15.11
N LEU A 24 -5.10 2.66 -14.26
CA LEU A 24 -4.09 2.98 -13.24
C LEU A 24 -2.77 3.47 -13.85
N SER A 25 -2.31 2.87 -14.95
CA SER A 25 -1.08 3.28 -15.64
C SER A 25 -1.10 4.70 -16.20
N ARG A 26 -2.28 5.32 -16.31
CA ARG A 26 -2.46 6.71 -16.79
C ARG A 26 -2.62 7.73 -15.68
N ASN A 27 -2.34 7.36 -14.42
CA ASN A 27 -2.44 8.27 -13.29
C ASN A 27 -1.59 9.54 -13.50
N LYS A 28 -2.19 10.71 -13.27
CA LYS A 28 -1.52 12.03 -13.32
C LYS A 28 -1.49 12.73 -11.97
N VAL A 29 -2.15 12.17 -10.96
CA VAL A 29 -2.29 12.79 -9.64
C VAL A 29 -1.14 12.29 -8.75
N PRO A 30 -0.43 13.17 -8.01
CA PRO A 30 0.56 12.74 -7.03
C PRO A 30 -0.05 11.83 -5.97
N VAL A 31 0.68 10.77 -5.61
CA VAL A 31 0.26 9.80 -4.60
C VAL A 31 1.40 9.56 -3.62
N ALA A 32 1.13 9.71 -2.32
CA ALA A 32 2.06 9.38 -1.25
C ALA A 32 1.59 8.10 -0.53
N CYS A 33 2.50 7.15 -0.34
CA CYS A 33 2.22 5.85 0.25
C CYS A 33 3.11 5.61 1.47
N ALA A 34 2.53 5.17 2.59
CA ALA A 34 3.29 4.58 3.68
C ALA A 34 3.47 3.08 3.41
N VAL A 35 4.70 2.59 3.46
CA VAL A 35 5.02 1.18 3.25
C VAL A 35 5.69 0.63 4.51
N TYR A 36 4.95 -0.19 5.24
CA TYR A 36 5.41 -0.80 6.47
C TYR A 36 6.10 -2.14 6.17
N TYR A 37 7.38 -2.25 6.51
CA TYR A 37 8.15 -3.48 6.27
C TYR A 37 7.56 -4.71 6.96
N ASN A 38 6.98 -4.50 8.14
CA ASN A 38 6.47 -5.57 9.01
C ASN A 38 4.94 -5.67 8.99
N ASP A 39 4.27 -5.21 7.92
CA ASP A 39 2.82 -5.38 7.79
C ASP A 39 2.43 -6.85 7.58
N MET A 40 1.59 -7.37 8.46
CA MET A 40 1.11 -8.77 8.40
C MET A 40 0.11 -9.00 7.27
N PHE A 41 -0.56 -7.95 6.79
CA PHE A 41 -1.64 -8.03 5.80
C PHE A 41 -1.20 -7.57 4.42
N VAL A 42 -0.32 -6.56 4.34
CA VAL A 42 0.10 -5.95 3.08
C VAL A 42 1.58 -6.23 2.80
N ASN A 43 1.85 -7.20 1.94
CA ASN A 43 3.23 -7.60 1.63
C ASN A 43 3.98 -6.49 0.88
N THR A 44 5.15 -6.10 1.40
CA THR A 44 5.99 -5.03 0.84
C THR A 44 6.38 -5.27 -0.62
N ARG A 45 6.55 -6.52 -1.06
CA ARG A 45 6.88 -6.84 -2.47
C ARG A 45 5.76 -6.38 -3.41
N PHE A 46 4.51 -6.72 -3.13
CA PHE A 46 3.37 -6.33 -3.97
C PHE A 46 3.13 -4.81 -3.91
N THR A 47 3.38 -4.19 -2.77
CA THR A 47 3.35 -2.73 -2.64
C THR A 47 4.38 -2.07 -3.54
N ARG A 48 5.62 -2.59 -3.59
CA ARG A 48 6.68 -2.10 -4.48
C ARG A 48 6.30 -2.25 -5.95
N GLU A 49 5.83 -3.44 -6.34
CA GLU A 49 5.35 -3.69 -7.70
C GLU A 49 4.24 -2.70 -8.12
N THR A 50 3.34 -2.34 -7.19
CA THR A 50 2.30 -1.33 -7.44
C THR A 50 2.87 0.09 -7.59
N ILE A 51 3.76 0.50 -6.70
CA ILE A 51 4.37 1.84 -6.75
C ILE A 51 5.19 2.03 -8.03
N ASP A 52 5.87 0.97 -8.49
CA ASP A 52 6.68 1.04 -9.71
C ASP A 52 5.80 0.98 -10.98
N PHE A 53 4.60 0.40 -10.89
CA PHE A 53 3.63 0.31 -11.99
C PHE A 53 2.80 1.59 -12.17
N VAL A 54 2.32 2.20 -11.08
CA VAL A 54 1.43 3.37 -11.13
C VAL A 54 2.24 4.67 -11.11
N PRO A 55 2.15 5.54 -12.15
CA PRO A 55 2.92 6.77 -12.18
C PRO A 55 2.59 7.73 -11.03
N ASN A 56 3.55 8.60 -10.70
CA ASN A 56 3.43 9.64 -9.66
C ASN A 56 3.22 9.12 -8.23
N MET A 57 3.47 7.83 -7.98
CA MET A 57 3.53 7.28 -6.63
C MET A 57 4.90 7.50 -5.98
N GLN A 58 4.88 7.95 -4.73
CA GLN A 58 6.05 8.03 -3.86
C GLN A 58 5.78 7.22 -2.60
N GLY A 59 6.66 6.26 -2.30
CA GLY A 59 6.52 5.39 -1.13
C GLY A 59 7.56 5.65 -0.06
N TRP A 60 7.12 6.08 1.13
CA TRP A 60 7.96 6.12 2.32
C TRP A 60 8.01 4.74 2.97
N TYR A 61 9.18 4.10 2.93
CA TYR A 61 9.39 2.79 3.53
C TYR A 61 9.88 2.91 4.97
N THR A 62 9.21 2.23 5.90
CA THR A 62 9.56 2.30 7.32
C THR A 62 9.28 0.99 8.06
N SER A 63 10.10 0.72 9.07
CA SER A 63 9.91 -0.37 10.04
C SER A 63 9.43 0.13 11.41
N GLU A 64 9.17 1.44 11.55
CA GLU A 64 8.76 2.07 12.81
C GLU A 64 7.30 1.76 13.18
N TYR A 65 6.51 1.29 12.21
CA TYR A 65 5.09 1.03 12.35
C TYR A 65 4.72 -0.28 11.66
N GLU A 66 3.61 -0.88 12.08
CA GLU A 66 2.91 -1.93 11.33
C GLU A 66 1.63 -1.37 10.68
N HIS A 67 0.73 -2.27 10.26
CA HIS A 67 -0.55 -1.95 9.62
C HIS A 67 -1.36 -0.86 10.35
N CYS A 68 -1.23 -0.77 11.67
CA CYS A 68 -1.92 0.21 12.50
C CYS A 68 -1.20 1.56 12.62
N GLY A 69 -0.19 1.85 11.80
CA GLY A 69 0.67 3.03 11.90
C GLY A 69 -0.08 4.36 11.98
N LEU A 70 -1.19 4.52 11.25
CA LEU A 70 -2.02 5.71 11.34
C LEU A 70 -2.68 5.88 12.73
N ARG A 71 -3.01 4.78 13.41
CA ARG A 71 -3.60 4.81 14.76
C ARG A 71 -2.57 5.03 15.85
N THR A 72 -1.35 4.51 15.68
CA THR A 72 -0.28 4.59 16.69
C THR A 72 0.59 5.84 16.56
N GLY A 73 0.77 6.35 15.35
CA GLY A 73 1.63 7.49 15.03
C GLY A 73 0.97 8.52 14.12
N GLY A 74 -0.36 8.65 14.18
CA GLY A 74 -1.18 9.35 13.19
C GLY A 74 -0.67 10.72 12.75
N GLU A 75 -0.34 11.60 13.70
CA GLU A 75 0.19 12.94 13.39
C GLU A 75 1.48 12.87 12.56
N LYS A 76 2.44 12.03 12.97
CA LYS A 76 3.73 11.87 12.28
C LYS A 76 3.57 11.23 10.90
N VAL A 77 2.78 10.15 10.82
CA VAL A 77 2.51 9.44 9.57
C VAL A 77 1.80 10.37 8.59
N PHE A 78 0.77 11.08 9.06
CA PHE A 78 0.00 11.98 8.21
C PHE A 78 0.81 13.18 7.73
N SER A 79 1.52 13.88 8.62
CA SER A 79 2.38 15.00 8.25
C SER A 79 3.39 14.59 7.18
N ARG A 80 4.07 13.47 7.40
CA ARG A 80 5.08 12.98 6.45
C ARG A 80 4.49 12.63 5.08
N LEU A 81 3.29 12.04 5.03
CA LEU A 81 2.61 11.74 3.77
C LEU A 81 2.18 13.02 3.03
N ILE A 82 1.80 14.08 3.75
CA ILE A 82 1.49 15.38 3.15
C ILE A 82 2.75 16.03 2.56
N ASP A 83 3.85 16.04 3.30
CA ASP A 83 5.12 16.61 2.84
C ASP A 83 5.62 15.86 1.59
N LEU A 84 5.50 14.52 1.59
CA LEU A 84 5.85 13.67 0.45
C LEU A 84 4.95 13.98 -0.77
N ALA A 85 3.63 14.09 -0.57
CA ALA A 85 2.69 14.41 -1.65
C ALA A 85 2.93 15.79 -2.27
N ARG A 86 3.49 16.73 -1.50
CA ARG A 86 3.86 18.08 -1.96
C ARG A 86 5.25 18.15 -2.60
N GLY A 87 6.03 17.07 -2.53
CA GLY A 87 7.43 17.06 -2.97
C GLY A 87 8.35 17.90 -2.08
N GLU A 88 7.96 18.13 -0.82
CA GLU A 88 8.78 18.85 0.18
C GLU A 88 9.88 17.94 0.75
N ILE A 89 9.69 16.62 0.63
CA ILE A 89 10.66 15.59 1.02
C ILE A 89 10.77 14.49 -0.05
N GLU A 90 11.89 13.79 -0.08
CA GLU A 90 12.15 12.68 -1.00
C GLU A 90 11.64 11.32 -0.47
N ARG A 91 11.50 10.35 -1.39
CA ARG A 91 10.95 8.98 -1.19
C ARG A 91 11.78 8.12 -0.25
#